data_AF-A0A1S2MEE4-F1
#
_entry.id   AF-A0A1S2MEE4-F1
#
_cell.length_a   1.000
_cell.length_b   1.000
_cell.length_c   1.000
_cell.angle_alpha   90.00
_cell.angle_beta   90.00
_cell.angle_gamma   90.00
#
_symmetry.space_group_name_H-M   'P 1'
#
loop_
_entity.id
_entity.type
_entity.pdbx_description
1 polymer ?
#
loop_
_entity_poly.entity_id
_entity_poly.type
_entity_poly.pdbx_seq_one_letter_code
_entity_poly.pdbx_strand_id
1 'polypeptide(L)'
;MINWGQIRDKGKVRFVLSYGLVISIPLLIDYYIIKFFLTSFRIEIVFRELVIVWITCVLLGLTLALYVWSRLERHWVNKKSLCE
;
A
#
# COMPACT_ATOMS: atom_id res chain seq x y z
N MET A 1 -32.48 7.07 -1.05
CA MET A 1 -31.74 6.63 0.15
C MET A 1 -30.35 6.25 -0.28
N ILE A 2 -29.31 6.97 0.17
CA ILE A 2 -27.94 6.64 -0.22
C ILE A 2 -27.58 5.31 0.46
N ASN A 3 -27.26 4.30 -0.34
CA ASN A 3 -26.99 2.97 0.15
C ASN A 3 -25.61 2.97 0.83
N TRP A 4 -25.58 2.91 2.16
CA TRP A 4 -24.36 2.97 2.97
C TRP A 4 -23.30 1.94 2.54
N GLY A 5 -23.73 0.81 1.96
CA GLY A 5 -22.82 -0.18 1.37
C GLY A 5 -21.99 0.38 0.21
N GLN A 6 -22.61 1.13 -0.72
CA GLN A 6 -21.91 1.73 -1.87
C GLN A 6 -20.92 2.82 -1.45
N ILE A 7 -21.23 3.60 -0.40
CA ILE A 7 -20.29 4.60 0.14
C ILE A 7 -19.06 3.88 0.71
N ARG A 8 -19.27 2.77 1.43
CA ARG A 8 -18.20 1.99 2.04
C ARG A 8 -17.28 1.34 1.00
N ASP A 9 -17.83 0.78 -0.06
CA ASP A 9 -17.03 0.17 -1.13
C ASP A 9 -16.21 1.20 -1.90
N LYS A 10 -16.81 2.36 -2.22
CA LYS A 10 -16.07 3.48 -2.83
C LYS A 10 -14.98 4.02 -1.90
N GLY A 11 -15.25 4.09 -0.59
CA GLY A 11 -14.26 4.48 0.42
C GLY A 11 -13.10 3.51 0.52
N LYS A 12 -13.38 2.20 0.48
CA LYS A 12 -12.37 1.13 0.50
C LYS A 12 -11.42 1.25 -0.70
N VAL A 13 -11.94 1.38 -1.91
CA VAL A 13 -11.12 1.51 -3.12
C VAL A 13 -10.22 2.74 -3.04
N ARG A 14 -10.78 3.88 -2.62
CA ARG A 14 -10.02 5.13 -2.51
C ARG A 14 -8.92 5.04 -1.45
N PHE A 15 -9.21 4.42 -0.30
CA PHE A 15 -8.23 4.17 0.75
C PHE A 15 -7.12 3.23 0.28
N VAL A 16 -7.46 2.13 -0.40
CA VAL A 16 -6.48 1.15 -0.88
C VAL A 16 -5.53 1.77 -1.90
N LEU A 17 -6.07 2.57 -2.82
CA LEU A 17 -5.27 3.31 -3.81
C LEU A 17 -4.35 4.34 -3.15
N SER A 18 -4.89 5.20 -2.27
CA SER A 18 -4.07 6.25 -1.64
C SER A 18 -3.02 5.67 -0.71
N TYR A 19 -3.38 4.67 0.10
CA TYR A 19 -2.46 4.00 1.03
C TYR A 19 -1.35 3.26 0.28
N GLY A 20 -1.70 2.53 -0.79
CA GLY A 20 -0.73 1.83 -1.63
C GLY A 20 0.27 2.80 -2.31
N LEU A 21 -0.21 3.95 -2.78
CA LEU A 21 0.64 4.99 -3.39
C LEU A 21 1.55 5.67 -2.37
N VAL A 22 1.03 5.97 -1.19
CA VAL A 22 1.81 6.61 -0.11
C VAL A 22 2.90 5.69 0.41
N ILE A 23 2.65 4.37 0.45
CA ILE A 23 3.63 3.37 0.92
C ILE A 23 4.65 2.98 -0.17
N SER A 24 4.26 3.04 -1.44
CA SER A 24 5.20 2.70 -2.52
C SER A 24 6.35 3.71 -2.64
N ILE A 25 6.13 4.98 -2.26
CA ILE A 25 7.15 6.03 -2.27
C ILE A 25 8.33 5.72 -1.31
N PRO A 26 8.11 5.52 0.01
CA PRO A 26 9.20 5.18 0.93
C PRO A 26 9.86 3.84 0.59
N LEU A 27 9.10 2.83 0.14
CA LEU A 27 9.68 1.56 -0.32
C LEU A 27 10.63 1.74 -1.51
N LEU A 28 10.27 2.60 -2.47
CA LEU A 28 11.13 2.93 -3.59
C LEU A 28 12.41 3.64 -3.11
N ILE A 29 12.29 4.57 -2.16
CA ILE A 29 13.43 5.29 -1.58
C ILE A 29 14.36 4.31 -0.86
N ASP A 30 13.82 3.43 -0.01
CA ASP A 30 14.59 2.42 0.72
C ASP A 30 15.38 1.52 -0.23
N TYR A 31 14.77 1.10 -1.34
CA TYR A 31 15.45 0.32 -2.36
C TYR A 31 16.66 1.05 -2.95
N TYR A 32 16.52 2.33 -3.31
CA TYR A 32 17.62 3.11 -3.88
C TYR A 32 18.72 3.40 -2.86
N ILE A 33 18.38 3.58 -1.58
CA ILE A 33 19.35 3.70 -0.50
C ILE A 33 20.17 2.41 -0.39
N ILE A 34 19.51 1.25 -0.31
CA ILE A 34 20.19 -0.05 -0.22
C ILE A 34 21.09 -0.28 -1.45
N LYS A 35 20.57 0.02 -2.65
CA LYS A 35 21.34 -0.09 -3.89
C LYS A 35 22.57 0.82 -3.88
N PHE A 36 22.43 2.05 -3.40
CA PHE A 36 23.55 2.98 -3.29
C PHE A 36 24.67 2.45 -2.39
N PHE A 37 24.32 1.83 -1.27
CA PHE A 37 25.29 1.16 -0.38
C PHE A 37 25.94 -0.06 -1.05
N LEU A 38 25.17 -0.90 -1.74
CA LEU A 38 25.68 -2.11 -2.39
C LEU A 38 26.61 -1.81 -3.56
N THR A 39 26.30 -0.80 -4.37
CA THR A 39 27.08 -0.45 -5.56
C THR A 39 28.27 0.45 -5.23
N SER A 40 28.72 0.50 -3.97
CA SER A 40 29.87 1.30 -3.51
C SER A 40 29.80 2.75 -4.00
N PHE A 41 28.66 3.41 -3.77
CA PHE A 41 28.43 4.82 -4.14
C PHE A 41 28.36 5.11 -5.66
N ARG A 42 28.35 4.09 -6.53
CA ARG A 42 28.08 4.27 -7.96
C ARG A 42 26.59 4.19 -8.26
N ILE A 43 26.05 5.27 -8.80
CA ILE A 43 24.64 5.35 -9.20
C ILE A 43 24.53 4.97 -10.67
N GLU A 44 24.27 3.70 -10.96
CA GLU A 44 23.80 3.26 -12.28
C GLU A 44 22.28 3.12 -12.23
N ILE A 45 21.57 4.05 -12.89
CA ILE A 45 20.11 4.00 -13.01
C ILE A 45 19.77 3.24 -14.29
N VAL A 46 19.43 1.97 -14.14
CA VAL A 46 18.90 1.16 -15.24
C VAL A 46 17.38 1.33 -15.26
N PHE A 47 16.86 1.95 -16.32
CA PHE A 47 15.41 2.21 -16.45
C PHE A 47 14.56 0.93 -16.26
N ARG A 48 15.05 -0.21 -16.76
CA ARG A 48 14.39 -1.51 -16.60
C ARG A 48 14.22 -1.93 -15.15
N GLU A 49 15.24 -1.70 -14.33
CA GLU A 49 15.26 -2.02 -12.91
C GLU A 49 14.31 -1.09 -12.14
N LEU A 50 14.32 0.21 -12.45
CA LEU A 50 13.41 1.19 -11.88
C LEU A 50 11.94 0.77 -12.08
N VAL A 51 11.58 0.32 -13.29
CA VAL A 51 10.22 -0.15 -13.59
C VAL A 51 9.85 -1.40 -12.78
N ILE A 52 10.76 -2.39 -12.67
CA ILE A 52 10.53 -3.63 -11.93
C ILE A 52 10.33 -3.34 -10.43
N VAL A 53 11.18 -2.49 -9.86
CA VAL A 53 11.12 -2.10 -8.44
C VAL A 53 9.85 -1.32 -8.16
N TRP A 54 9.47 -0.41 -9.05
CA TRP A 54 8.24 0.36 -8.89
C TRP A 54 7.00 -0.55 -8.93
N ILE A 55 6.93 -1.50 -9.86
CA ILE A 55 5.84 -2.49 -9.93
C ILE A 55 5.76 -3.31 -8.65
N THR A 56 6.89 -3.81 -8.15
CA THR A 56 6.92 -4.61 -6.90
C THR A 56 6.52 -3.78 -5.68
N CYS A 57 6.97 -2.53 -5.57
CA CYS A 57 6.56 -1.62 -4.49
C CYS A 57 5.05 -1.32 -4.53
N VAL A 58 4.48 -1.12 -5.71
CA VAL A 58 3.03 -0.89 -5.87
C VAL A 58 2.23 -2.14 -5.49
N LEU A 59 2.66 -3.33 -5.92
CA LEU A 59 2.01 -4.59 -5.55
C LEU A 59 2.06 -4.84 -4.03
N LEU A 60 3.20 -4.60 -3.40
CA LEU A 60 3.34 -4.69 -1.94
C LEU A 60 2.47 -3.66 -1.21
N GLY A 61 2.46 -2.41 -1.67
CA GLY A 61 1.61 -1.36 -1.11
C GLY A 61 0.12 -1.72 -1.18
N LEU A 62 -0.35 -2.25 -2.31
CA LEU A 62 -1.75 -2.66 -2.50
C LEU A 62 -2.14 -3.85 -1.61
N THR A 63 -1.28 -4.87 -1.52
CA THR A 63 -1.54 -6.05 -0.67
C THR A 63 -1.59 -5.67 0.81
N LEU A 64 -0.69 -4.80 1.27
CA LEU A 64 -0.73 -4.23 2.62
C LEU A 64 -1.98 -3.40 2.86
N ALA A 65 -2.39 -2.58 1.89
CA ALA A 65 -3.60 -1.76 2.02
C ALA A 65 -4.86 -2.63 2.20
N LEU A 66 -4.98 -3.69 1.40
CA LEU A 66 -6.07 -4.66 1.51
C LEU A 66 -6.03 -5.40 2.86
N TYR A 67 -4.85 -5.78 3.32
CA TYR A 67 -4.67 -6.43 4.62
C TYR A 67 -5.09 -5.52 5.78
N VAL A 68 -4.64 -4.26 5.78
CA VAL A 68 -5.01 -3.26 6.80
C VAL A 68 -6.51 -3.02 6.80
N TRP A 69 -7.13 -2.88 5.62
CA TRP A 69 -8.57 -2.71 5.53
C TRP A 69 -9.33 -3.93 6.05
N SER A 70 -8.92 -5.15 5.68
CA SER A 70 -9.52 -6.39 6.19
C SER A 70 -9.39 -6.52 7.71
N ARG A 71 -8.26 -6.09 8.27
CA ARG A 71 -8.06 -6.07 9.73
C ARG A 71 -8.96 -5.04 10.40
N LEU A 72 -9.08 -3.85 9.82
CA LEU A 72 -9.98 -2.79 10.29
C LEU A 72 -11.42 -3.32 10.30
N GLU A 73 -11.90 -3.85 9.18
CA GLU A 73 -13.26 -4.38 9.02
C GLU A 73 -13.61 -5.43 10.08
N ARG A 74 -12.70 -6.38 10.35
CA ARG A 74 -12.85 -7.37 11.44
C ARG A 74 -12.95 -6.72 12.82
N HIS A 75 -12.15 -5.68 13.07
CA HIS A 75 -12.15 -4.96 14.36
C HIS A 75 -13.45 -4.19 14.59
N TRP A 76 -14.03 -3.61 13.53
CA TRP A 76 -15.33 -2.94 13.60
C TRP A 76 -16.47 -3.93 13.86
N VAL A 77 -16.45 -5.10 13.22
CA VAL A 77 -17.44 -6.17 13.44
C VAL A 77 -17.39 -6.66 14.89
N ASN A 78 -16.19 -6.97 15.41
CA ASN A 78 -16.02 -7.42 16.80
C ASN A 78 -16.45 -6.36 17.84
N LYS A 79 -16.21 -5.07 17.56
CA LYS A 79 -16.64 -4.01 18.48
C LYS A 79 -18.17 -3.86 18.51
N LYS A 80 -18.84 -4.14 17.39
CA LYS A 80 -20.29 -4.09 17.29
C LYS A 80 -20.96 -5.22 18.07
N SER A 81 -20.42 -6.44 18.00
CA SER A 81 -20.92 -7.59 18.77
C SER A 81 -20.67 -7.54 20.28
N LEU A 82 -19.81 -6.63 20.73
CA LEU A 82 -19.54 -6.38 22.16
C LEU A 82 -20.48 -5.34 22.79
N CYS A 83 -21.24 -4.62 21.96
CA CYS A 83 -22.20 -3.60 22.39
C CYS A 83 -23.67 -4.03 22.21
N GLU A 84 -23.93 -5.25 21.72
CA GLU A 84 -25.23 -5.95 21.76
C GLU A 84 -25.25 -6.94 22.92
#